data_AF-A0A485LDY3-F1
#
_entry.id   AF-A0A485LDY3-F1
#
_cell.length_a   1.000
_cell.length_b   1.000
_cell.length_c   1.000
_cell.angle_alpha   90.00
_cell.angle_beta   90.00
_cell.angle_gamma   90.00
#
_symmetry.space_group_name_H-M   'P 1'
#
loop_
_entity.id
_entity.type
_entity.pdbx_description
1 polymer ?
#
loop_
_entity_poly.entity_id
_entity_poly.type
_entity_poly.pdbx_seq_one_letter_code
_entity_poly.pdbx_strand_id
1 'polypeptide(L)'
;MFFLTYLISPKTCHRFVGYLEEEAVHTYTAMVEDIEAGHVGDWKTQVAPPIARKYYHLADDATILDMIKCIRADEANHRDVNHTFANIDWAKDVNPFLHSHKGTPSAEA
;
A
#
# COMPACT_ATOMS: atom_id res chain seq x y z
N MET A 1 8.14 21.06 -2.63
CA MET A 1 9.33 20.21 -2.86
C MET A 1 8.98 19.05 -3.81
N PHE A 2 8.15 18.08 -3.41
CA PHE A 2 7.83 16.91 -4.26
C PHE A 2 7.26 17.26 -5.66
N PHE A 3 6.37 18.26 -5.74
CA PHE A 3 5.82 18.73 -7.02
C PHE A 3 6.90 19.11 -8.06
N LEU A 4 7.89 19.90 -7.64
CA LEU A 4 8.95 20.36 -8.55
C LEU A 4 9.90 19.22 -8.94
N THR A 5 10.23 18.32 -8.00
CA THR A 5 11.06 17.15 -8.30
C THR A 5 10.37 16.19 -9.27
N TYR A 6 9.04 16.07 -9.19
CA TYR A 6 8.28 15.20 -10.09
C TYR A 6 8.30 15.72 -11.54
N LEU A 7 8.27 17.04 -11.76
CA LEU A 7 8.42 17.62 -13.09
C LEU A 7 9.79 17.34 -13.72
N ILE A 8 10.84 17.22 -12.90
CA ILE A 8 12.22 17.02 -13.35
C ILE A 8 12.53 15.52 -13.52
N SER A 9 12.15 14.69 -12.54
CA SER A 9 12.41 13.25 -12.53
C SER A 9 11.31 12.48 -11.80
N PRO A 10 10.22 12.10 -12.51
CA PRO A 10 9.19 11.22 -11.98
C PRO A 10 9.77 9.89 -11.48
N LYS A 11 10.76 9.34 -12.19
CA LYS A 11 11.44 8.09 -11.83
C LYS A 11 12.10 8.16 -10.45
N THR A 12 12.78 9.27 -10.14
CA THR A 12 13.37 9.47 -8.80
C THR A 12 12.29 9.58 -7.73
N CYS A 13 11.20 10.31 -8.01
CA CYS A 13 10.06 10.43 -7.10
C CYS A 13 9.43 9.07 -6.79
N HIS A 14 9.15 8.25 -7.82
CA HIS A 14 8.62 6.90 -7.61
C HIS A 14 9.58 6.00 -6.86
N ARG A 15 10.87 6.04 -7.16
CA ARG A 15 11.85 5.24 -6.41
C ARG A 15 11.92 5.67 -4.94
N PHE A 16 11.87 6.98 -4.69
CA PHE A 16 11.86 7.53 -3.34
C PHE A 16 10.63 7.09 -2.56
N VAL A 17 9.43 7.20 -3.14
CA VAL A 17 8.21 6.72 -2.50
C VAL A 17 8.28 5.21 -2.25
N GLY A 18 8.75 4.42 -3.23
CA GLY A 18 8.94 2.98 -3.04
C GLY A 18 9.74 2.63 -1.78
N TYR A 19 10.86 3.32 -1.54
CA TYR A 19 11.65 3.13 -0.32
C TYR A 19 10.96 3.65 0.96
N LEU A 20 10.14 4.70 0.88
CA LEU A 20 9.30 5.08 2.03
C LEU A 20 8.32 3.97 2.39
N GLU A 21 7.73 3.32 1.39
CA GLU A 21 6.79 2.22 1.62
C GLU A 21 7.49 0.93 2.08
N GLU A 22 8.75 0.68 1.69
CA GLU A 22 9.58 -0.38 2.30
C GLU A 22 9.68 -0.19 3.82
N GLU A 23 10.01 1.02 4.26
CA GLU A 23 10.09 1.36 5.69
C GLU A 23 8.72 1.36 6.37
N ALA A 24 7.65 1.73 5.66
CA ALA A 24 6.29 1.63 6.18
C ALA A 24 5.91 0.16 6.44
N VAL A 25 6.17 -0.74 5.49
CA VAL A 25 5.94 -2.19 5.66
C VAL A 25 6.74 -2.74 6.84
N HIS A 26 8.00 -2.35 6.98
CA HIS A 26 8.83 -2.73 8.13
C HIS A 26 8.23 -2.25 9.45
N THR A 27 7.83 -0.98 9.51
CA THR A 27 7.21 -0.36 10.70
C THR A 27 5.90 -1.06 11.09
N TYR A 28 5.01 -1.30 10.13
CA TYR A 28 3.75 -1.98 10.40
C TYR A 28 3.95 -3.46 10.77
N THR A 29 5.02 -4.11 10.29
CA THR A 29 5.39 -5.46 10.73
C THR A 29 5.82 -5.48 12.19
N ALA A 30 6.72 -4.58 12.59
CA ALA A 30 7.11 -4.45 13.99
C ALA A 30 5.91 -4.14 14.90
N MET A 31 5.00 -3.27 14.46
CA MET A 31 3.79 -2.96 15.23
C MET A 31 2.85 -4.17 15.37
N VAL A 32 2.70 -5.01 14.33
CA VAL A 32 1.94 -6.26 14.43
C VAL A 32 2.56 -7.18 15.48
N GLU A 33 3.89 -7.33 15.46
CA GLU A 33 4.63 -8.17 16.43
C GLU A 33 4.44 -7.64 17.87
N ASP A 34 4.56 -6.32 18.08
CA ASP A 34 4.37 -5.70 19.37
C ASP A 34 2.94 -5.82 19.91
N ILE A 35 1.92 -5.71 19.04
CA ILE A 35 0.52 -5.95 19.43
C ILE A 35 0.30 -7.42 19.78
N GLU A 36 0.87 -8.34 19.00
CA GLU A 36 0.72 -9.78 19.24
C GLU A 36 1.41 -10.23 20.54
N ALA A 37 2.56 -9.63 20.86
CA ALA A 37 3.32 -9.81 22.11
C ALA A 37 2.68 -9.11 23.33
N GLY A 38 1.68 -8.24 23.13
CA GLY A 38 0.99 -7.54 24.21
C GLY A 38 1.74 -6.30 24.72
N HIS A 39 2.67 -5.75 23.94
CA HIS A 39 3.37 -4.51 24.27
C HIS A 39 2.49 -3.27 24.06
N VAL A 40 1.38 -3.39 23.31
CA VAL A 40 0.51 -2.27 22.91
C VAL A 40 -0.93 -2.51 23.39
N GLY A 41 -1.13 -2.30 24.70
CA GLY A 41 -2.43 -2.21 25.37
C GLY A 41 -3.51 -3.16 24.85
N ASP A 42 -4.69 -2.60 24.58
CA ASP A 42 -5.87 -3.38 24.20
C ASP A 42 -6.00 -3.56 22.68
N TRP A 43 -5.01 -3.21 21.86
CA TRP A 43 -5.18 -3.16 20.39
C TRP A 43 -5.43 -4.54 19.75
N LYS A 44 -5.09 -5.60 20.47
CA LYS A 44 -5.39 -6.98 20.08
C LYS A 44 -6.87 -7.35 20.27
N THR A 45 -7.62 -6.63 21.09
CA THR A 45 -9.02 -6.92 21.44
C THR A 45 -9.96 -5.75 21.15
N GLN A 46 -9.42 -4.54 21.02
CA GLN A 46 -10.17 -3.34 20.71
C GLN A 46 -10.65 -3.39 19.26
N VAL A 47 -11.95 -3.20 19.08
CA VAL A 47 -12.59 -3.15 17.76
C VAL A 47 -12.08 -1.95 16.96
N ALA A 48 -11.78 -2.18 15.68
CA ALA A 48 -11.31 -1.16 14.77
C ALA A 48 -12.38 -0.07 14.52
N PRO A 49 -11.95 1.19 14.26
CA PRO A 49 -12.87 2.28 13.94
C PRO A 49 -13.83 1.92 12.79
N PRO A 50 -15.10 2.37 12.82
CA PRO A 50 -16.09 2.05 11.79
C PRO A 50 -15.65 2.40 10.37
N ILE A 51 -14.88 3.49 10.20
CA ILE A 51 -14.34 3.89 8.90
C ILE A 51 -13.40 2.84 8.30
N ALA A 52 -12.52 2.26 9.11
CA ALA A 52 -11.57 1.24 8.68
C ALA A 52 -12.28 -0.08 8.38
N ARG A 53 -13.22 -0.50 9.25
CA ARG A 53 -14.02 -1.71 9.02
C ARG A 53 -14.81 -1.62 7.72
N LYS A 54 -15.44 -0.47 7.47
CA LYS A 54 -16.16 -0.21 6.22
C LYS A 54 -15.24 -0.18 5.00
N TYR A 55 -14.09 0.47 5.09
CA TYR A 55 -13.15 0.62 3.97
C TYR A 55 -12.51 -0.71 3.57
N TYR A 56 -12.03 -1.48 4.54
CA TYR A 56 -11.37 -2.78 4.31
C TYR A 56 -12.33 -3.97 4.28
N HIS A 57 -13.64 -3.72 4.34
CA HIS A 57 -14.67 -4.77 4.40
C HIS A 57 -14.43 -5.81 5.52
N LEU A 58 -13.99 -5.33 6.68
CA LEU A 58 -13.72 -6.19 7.84
C LEU A 58 -15.02 -6.55 8.56
N ALA A 59 -14.97 -7.66 9.31
CA ALA A 59 -16.06 -8.08 10.19
C ALA A 59 -16.37 -7.03 11.26
N ASP A 60 -17.58 -7.10 11.83
CA ASP A 60 -18.02 -6.07 12.77
C ASP A 60 -17.20 -6.04 14.07
N ASP A 61 -16.65 -7.18 14.46
CA ASP A 61 -15.79 -7.39 15.62
C ASP A 61 -14.28 -7.34 15.28
N ALA A 62 -13.92 -7.02 14.04
CA ALA A 62 -12.52 -6.93 13.64
C ALA A 62 -11.74 -5.93 14.49
N THR A 63 -10.54 -6.34 14.89
CA THR A 63 -9.71 -5.63 15.86
C THR A 63 -8.83 -4.58 15.21
N ILE A 64 -8.20 -3.71 16.00
CA ILE A 64 -7.15 -2.81 15.52
C ILE A 64 -6.02 -3.61 14.86
N LEU A 65 -5.65 -4.77 15.39
CA LEU A 65 -4.66 -5.66 14.77
C LEU A 65 -5.04 -6.05 13.33
N ASP A 66 -6.31 -6.40 13.09
CA ASP A 66 -6.78 -6.77 11.74
C ASP A 66 -6.69 -5.58 10.77
N MET A 67 -7.08 -4.39 11.24
CA MET A 67 -6.92 -3.16 10.47
C MET A 67 -5.45 -2.87 10.13
N ILE A 68 -4.53 -3.00 11.10
CA ILE A 68 -3.10 -2.76 10.87
C ILE A 68 -2.52 -3.75 9.85
N LYS A 69 -2.98 -5.01 9.87
CA LYS A 69 -2.59 -6.01 8.87
C LYS A 69 -3.03 -5.60 7.45
N CYS A 70 -4.21 -5.01 7.30
CA CYS A 70 -4.67 -4.44 6.03
C CYS A 70 -3.83 -3.24 5.59
N ILE A 71 -3.56 -2.29 6.49
CA ILE A 71 -2.73 -1.11 6.18
C ILE A 71 -1.34 -1.56 5.69
N ARG A 72 -0.71 -2.52 6.38
CA ARG A 72 0.58 -3.09 5.94
C ARG A 72 0.52 -3.66 4.53
N ALA A 73 -0.59 -4.32 4.17
CA ALA A 73 -0.77 -4.89 2.84
C ALA A 73 -0.91 -3.79 1.77
N ASP A 74 -1.60 -2.69 2.09
CA ASP A 74 -1.67 -1.52 1.22
C ASP A 74 -0.27 -0.93 0.97
N GLU A 75 0.54 -0.76 2.01
CA GLU A 75 1.89 -0.21 1.84
C GLU A 75 2.81 -1.15 1.04
N ALA A 76 2.64 -2.47 1.18
CA ALA A 76 3.36 -3.43 0.34
C ALA A 76 2.95 -3.30 -1.14
N ASN A 77 1.66 -3.08 -1.41
CA ASN A 77 1.18 -2.79 -2.76
C ASN A 77 1.71 -1.44 -3.27
N HIS A 78 1.69 -0.39 -2.45
CA HIS A 78 2.25 0.92 -2.82
C HIS A 78 3.74 0.84 -3.12
N ARG A 79 4.51 0.09 -2.33
CA ARG A 79 5.92 -0.23 -2.59
C ARG A 79 6.08 -0.82 -3.99
N ASP A 80 5.41 -1.94 -4.26
CA ASP A 80 5.59 -2.69 -5.50
C ASP A 80 5.18 -1.87 -6.73
N VAL A 81 4.08 -1.11 -6.62
CA VAL A 81 3.62 -0.18 -7.66
C VAL A 81 4.66 0.91 -7.93
N ASN A 82 5.17 1.56 -6.89
CA ASN A 82 6.13 2.66 -7.06
C ASN A 82 7.50 2.17 -7.55
N HIS A 83 8.01 1.04 -7.08
CA HIS A 83 9.24 0.46 -7.62
C HIS A 83 9.08 0.05 -9.09
N THR A 84 7.91 -0.47 -9.46
CA THR A 84 7.59 -0.78 -10.86
C THR A 84 7.55 0.49 -11.71
N PHE A 85 6.88 1.54 -11.25
CA PHE A 85 6.81 2.83 -11.95
C PHE A 85 8.17 3.52 -12.06
N ALA A 86 9.09 3.29 -11.12
CA ALA A 86 10.48 3.72 -11.24
C ALA A 86 11.26 2.94 -12.32
N ASN A 87 10.81 1.75 -12.71
CA ASN A 87 11.52 0.88 -13.66
C ASN A 87 10.99 0.95 -15.09
N ILE A 88 9.70 1.27 -15.30
CA ILE A 88 9.09 1.34 -16.64
C ILE A 88 9.67 2.47 -17.51
N ASP A 89 9.65 2.25 -18.83
CA ASP A 89 9.82 3.29 -19.84
C ASP A 89 8.49 4.01 -20.06
N TRP A 90 8.33 5.17 -19.43
CA TRP A 90 7.12 5.98 -19.47
C TRP A 90 6.64 6.38 -20.86
N ALA A 91 7.50 6.31 -21.89
CA ALA A 91 7.12 6.62 -23.26
C ALA A 91 6.52 5.43 -24.02
N LYS A 92 6.72 4.20 -23.53
CA LYS A 92 6.40 2.96 -24.27
C LYS A 92 5.56 1.98 -23.48
N ASP A 93 5.80 1.88 -22.19
CA ASP A 93 5.18 0.90 -21.33
C ASP A 93 3.80 1.38 -20.85
N VAL A 94 2.86 0.45 -20.76
CA VAL A 94 1.55 0.69 -20.16
C VAL A 94 1.59 0.36 -18.67
N ASN A 95 0.69 0.95 -17.87
CA ASN A 95 0.60 0.65 -16.45
C ASN A 95 0.21 -0.83 -16.19
N PRO A 96 1.13 -1.70 -15.74
CA PRO A 96 0.87 -3.14 -15.65
C PRO A 96 -0.17 -3.53 -14.59
N PHE A 97 -0.59 -2.61 -13.72
CA PHE A 97 -1.56 -2.85 -12.66
C PHE A 97 -3.01 -2.58 -13.09
N LEU A 98 -3.25 -2.11 -14.32
CA LEU A 98 -4.60 -1.96 -14.84
C LEU A 98 -5.09 -3.28 -15.44
N HIS A 99 -6.27 -3.72 -15.01
CA HIS A 99 -6.95 -4.88 -15.60
C HIS A 99 -7.36 -4.67 -17.07
N SER A 100 -7.51 -3.42 -17.51
CA SER A 100 -7.85 -3.08 -18.90
C SER A 100 -7.22 -1.75 -19.30
N HIS A 101 -6.63 -1.74 -20.49
CA HIS A 101 -6.10 -0.55 -21.14
C HIS A 101 -7.00 -0.12 -22.29
N LYS A 102 -7.39 1.16 -22.33
CA LYS A 102 -8.16 1.73 -23.45
C LYS A 102 -7.44 1.44 -24.78
N GLY A 103 -8.12 0.75 -25.70
CA GLY A 103 -7.60 0.39 -27.03
C GLY A 103 -7.10 -1.04 -27.18
N THR A 104 -7.10 -1.85 -26.12
CA THR A 104 -6.81 -3.29 -26.20
C THR A 104 -8.14 -4.04 -26.25
N PRO A 105 -8.38 -4.94 -27.23
CA PRO A 105 -9.55 -5.82 -27.17
C PRO A 105 -9.50 -6.58 -25.84
N SER A 106 -10.61 -6.64 -25.11
CA SER A 106 -10.69 -7.52 -23.95
C SER A 106 -10.34 -8.93 -24.42
N ALA A 107 -9.27 -9.52 -23.90
CA ALA A 107 -9.08 -10.95 -24.05
C ALA A 107 -10.34 -11.63 -23.50
N GLU A 108 -10.99 -12.40 -24.36
CA GLU A 108 -12.27 -13.04 -24.09
C GLU A 108 -12.22 -13.85 -22.79
N ALA A 109 -13.34 -13.79 -22.06
CA ALA A 109 -13.56 -14.42 -20.76
C ALA A 109 -13.54 -15.95 -20.80
#